data_AF-A0A3B4YY98-F1
#
_entry.id   AF-A0A3B4YY98-F1
#
_cell.length_a   1.000
_cell.length_b   1.000
_cell.length_c   1.000
_cell.angle_alpha   90.00
_cell.angle_beta   90.00
_cell.angle_gamma   90.00
#
_symmetry.space_group_name_H-M   'P 1'
#
loop_
_entity.id
_entity.type
_entity.pdbx_description
1 polymer ?
#
loop_
_entity_poly.entity_id
_entity_poly.type
_entity_poly.pdbx_seq_one_letter_code
_entity_poly.pdbx_strand_id
1 'polypeptide(L)'
;METRIYKLKPRPQYDIWGKTVNLASRMDSTGVSGKIQVPEETYLILKERGFAFEYRGEIYVKGISEQEGKIRTHFLLGRVQPNPLIMQPRKITGQYSLAAVVLGLVEPRQEPSPTPTS
;
A
#
# COMPACT_ATOMS: atom_id res chain seq x y z
N MET A 1 24.00 -47.13 -35.28
CA MET A 1 23.73 -46.64 -33.92
C MET A 1 22.62 -45.61 -34.04
N GLU A 2 21.43 -45.92 -33.56
CA GLU A 2 20.25 -45.06 -33.74
C GLU A 2 19.93 -44.38 -32.40
N THR A 3 20.19 -43.07 -32.35
CA THR A 3 19.96 -42.25 -31.15
C THR A 3 18.46 -41.99 -31.02
N ARG A 4 17.78 -42.70 -30.12
CA ARG A 4 16.39 -42.38 -29.76
C ARG A 4 16.36 -41.02 -29.07
N ILE A 5 15.89 -40.01 -29.78
CA ILE A 5 15.57 -38.69 -29.21
C ILE A 5 14.35 -38.88 -28.30
N TYR A 6 14.55 -38.79 -26.98
CA TYR A 6 13.44 -38.79 -26.02
C TYR A 6 12.63 -37.51 -26.20
N LYS A 7 11.39 -37.62 -26.70
CA LYS A 7 10.47 -36.49 -26.81
C LYS A 7 10.05 -36.08 -25.40
N LEU A 8 10.52 -34.93 -24.95
CA LEU A 8 10.17 -34.34 -23.65
C LEU A 8 8.65 -34.18 -23.55
N LYS A 9 8.06 -34.67 -22.45
CA LYS A 9 6.65 -34.47 -22.14
C LYS A 9 6.40 -32.97 -21.94
N PRO A 10 5.47 -32.33 -22.67
CA PRO A 10 5.17 -30.91 -22.49
C PRO A 10 4.64 -30.67 -21.08
N ARG A 11 5.10 -29.58 -20.46
CA ARG A 11 4.65 -29.15 -19.13
C ARG A 11 3.36 -28.33 -19.28
N PRO A 12 2.30 -28.61 -18.49
CA PRO A 12 1.11 -27.79 -18.52
C PRO A 12 1.47 -26.36 -18.09
N GLN A 13 1.02 -25.38 -18.87
CA GLN A 13 1.12 -23.97 -18.57
C GLN A 13 -0.25 -23.47 -18.12
N TYR A 14 -0.27 -22.79 -16.98
CA TYR A 14 -1.47 -22.15 -16.44
C TYR A 14 -1.31 -20.64 -16.60
N ASP A 15 -2.30 -20.02 -17.26
CA ASP A 15 -2.35 -18.58 -17.47
C ASP A 15 -3.73 -18.06 -17.05
N ILE A 16 -3.78 -16.80 -16.61
CA ILE A 16 -5.02 -16.08 -16.30
C ILE A 16 -5.31 -15.04 -17.38
N TRP A 17 -6.58 -14.88 -17.73
CA TRP A 17 -7.01 -13.99 -18.82
C TRP A 17 -8.24 -13.17 -18.39
N GLY A 18 -8.39 -11.97 -18.94
CA GLY A 18 -9.57 -11.13 -18.70
C GLY A 18 -9.30 -9.62 -18.74
N LYS A 19 -10.38 -8.85 -18.60
CA LYS A 19 -10.33 -7.38 -18.57
C LYS A 19 -9.41 -6.85 -17.45
N THR A 20 -9.48 -7.44 -16.26
CA THR A 20 -8.69 -7.02 -15.10
C THR A 20 -7.18 -7.19 -15.31
N VAL A 21 -6.72 -8.30 -15.90
CA VAL A 21 -5.29 -8.51 -16.17
C VAL A 21 -4.78 -7.56 -17.26
N ASN A 22 -5.62 -7.24 -18.25
CA ASN A 22 -5.30 -6.24 -19.26
C ASN A 22 -5.18 -4.84 -18.64
N LEU A 23 -6.10 -4.46 -17.74
CA LEU A 23 -6.03 -3.19 -17.00
C LEU A 23 -4.76 -3.12 -16.16
N ALA A 24 -4.44 -4.16 -15.41
CA ALA A 24 -3.23 -4.23 -14.58
C ALA A 24 -1.96 -4.07 -15.45
N SER A 25 -1.90 -4.74 -16.60
CA SER A 25 -0.80 -4.57 -17.56
C SER A 25 -0.68 -3.12 -18.06
N ARG A 26 -1.81 -2.42 -18.27
CA ARG A 26 -1.80 -1.00 -18.64
C ARG A 26 -1.34 -0.09 -17.51
N MET A 27 -1.73 -0.38 -16.27
CA MET A 27 -1.22 0.35 -15.10
C MET A 27 0.30 0.23 -14.98
N ASP A 28 0.85 -0.95 -15.22
CA ASP A 28 2.30 -1.18 -15.16
C ASP A 28 3.02 -0.48 -16.32
N SER A 29 2.56 -0.68 -17.56
CA SER A 29 3.19 -0.08 -18.75
C SER A 29 3.17 1.45 -18.77
N THR A 30 2.18 2.07 -18.12
CA THR A 30 2.09 3.54 -17.98
C THR A 30 2.66 4.04 -16.66
N GLY A 31 3.13 3.14 -15.80
CA GLY A 31 3.68 3.43 -14.48
C GLY A 31 4.92 4.31 -14.51
N VAL A 32 5.28 4.84 -13.34
CA VAL A 32 6.54 5.58 -13.12
C VAL A 32 7.39 4.76 -12.16
N SER A 33 8.67 4.60 -12.48
CA SER A 33 9.60 3.85 -11.64
C SER A 33 9.62 4.38 -10.20
N GLY A 34 9.63 3.48 -9.22
CA GLY A 34 9.60 3.84 -7.80
C GLY A 34 8.24 4.30 -7.26
N LYS A 35 7.19 4.35 -8.09
CA LYS A 35 5.82 4.64 -7.66
C LYS A 35 4.90 3.45 -7.95
N ILE A 36 3.88 3.28 -7.11
CA ILE A 36 2.83 2.27 -7.32
C ILE A 36 1.59 3.00 -7.85
N GLN A 37 1.22 2.72 -9.09
CA GLN A 37 0.00 3.25 -9.69
C GLN A 37 -1.18 2.31 -9.47
N VAL A 38 -2.34 2.87 -9.12
CA VAL A 38 -3.59 2.13 -8.91
C VAL A 38 -4.75 2.78 -9.66
N PRO A 39 -5.72 2.00 -10.18
CA PRO A 39 -6.96 2.52 -10.72
C PRO A 39 -7.90 2.98 -9.60
N GLU A 40 -8.90 3.80 -9.96
CA GLU A 40 -9.88 4.39 -9.02
C GLU A 40 -10.56 3.37 -8.10
N GLU A 41 -11.00 2.23 -8.63
CA GLU A 41 -11.64 1.16 -7.84
C GLU A 41 -10.73 0.64 -6.73
N THR A 42 -9.44 0.44 -7.04
CA THR A 42 -8.45 -0.02 -6.06
C THR A 42 -8.12 1.07 -5.04
N TYR A 43 -8.05 2.32 -5.50
CA TYR A 43 -7.88 3.49 -4.63
C TYR A 43 -8.99 3.58 -3.58
N LEU A 44 -10.27 3.42 -3.97
CA LEU A 44 -11.40 3.51 -3.04
C LEU A 44 -11.28 2.48 -1.90
N ILE A 45 -10.95 1.24 -2.24
CA ILE A 45 -10.78 0.15 -1.26
C ILE A 45 -9.60 0.42 -0.33
N LEU A 46 -8.47 0.88 -0.86
CA LEU A 46 -7.26 1.10 -0.07
C LEU A 46 -7.35 2.38 0.78
N LYS A 47 -8.08 3.40 0.32
CA LYS A 47 -8.34 4.62 1.08
C LYS A 47 -9.04 4.31 2.40
N GLU A 48 -10.07 3.44 2.37
CA GLU A 48 -10.76 2.97 3.57
C GLU A 48 -9.84 2.20 4.53
N ARG A 49 -8.76 1.62 4.03
CA ARG A 49 -7.75 0.89 4.82
C ARG A 49 -6.64 1.78 5.38
N GLY A 50 -6.73 3.10 5.20
CA GLY A 50 -5.81 4.08 5.77
C GLY A 50 -4.54 4.33 4.95
N PHE A 51 -4.60 4.12 3.63
CA PHE A 51 -3.51 4.48 2.71
C PHE A 51 -3.71 5.89 2.12
N ALA A 52 -2.60 6.61 1.92
CA ALA A 52 -2.56 7.90 1.23
C ALA A 52 -2.23 7.74 -0.25
N PHE A 53 -2.76 8.67 -1.03
CA PHE A 53 -2.64 8.68 -2.48
C PHE A 53 -2.44 10.09 -3.02
N GLU A 54 -1.79 10.17 -4.17
CA GLU A 54 -1.65 11.36 -5.01
C GLU A 54 -2.46 11.12 -6.30
N TYR A 55 -3.31 12.07 -6.71
CA TYR A 55 -4.01 11.96 -7.98
C TYR A 55 -3.02 12.12 -9.14
N ARG A 56 -2.98 11.13 -10.04
CA ARG A 56 -2.09 11.16 -11.20
C ARG A 56 -2.76 11.80 -12.42
N GLY A 57 -4.03 11.47 -12.65
CA GLY A 57 -4.74 11.84 -13.87
C GLY A 57 -5.58 10.70 -14.43
N GLU A 58 -6.15 10.97 -15.60
CA GLU A 58 -6.94 9.99 -16.35
C GLU A 58 -6.11 9.34 -17.46
N ILE A 59 -6.31 8.05 -17.68
CA ILE A 59 -5.72 7.33 -18.80
C ILE A 59 -6.81 6.68 -19.67
N TYR A 60 -6.49 6.48 -20.94
CA TYR A 60 -7.33 5.75 -21.87
C TYR A 60 -6.88 4.30 -21.95
N VAL A 61 -7.79 3.37 -21.68
CA VAL A 61 -7.56 1.93 -21.84
C VAL A 61 -8.56 1.39 -22.85
N LYS A 62 -8.06 0.97 -24.03
CA LYS A 62 -8.89 0.40 -25.10
C LYS A 62 -9.79 -0.72 -24.56
N GLY A 63 -11.06 -0.72 -24.98
CA GLY A 63 -12.09 -1.66 -24.51
C GLY A 63 -12.75 -1.27 -23.18
N ILE A 64 -11.99 -0.74 -22.21
CA ILE A 64 -12.57 -0.28 -20.93
C ILE A 64 -13.10 1.13 -21.08
N SER A 65 -12.28 2.03 -21.62
CA SER A 65 -12.63 3.44 -21.77
C SER A 65 -13.66 3.72 -22.85
N GLU A 66 -13.92 2.76 -23.72
CA GLU A 66 -15.00 2.83 -24.70
C GLU A 66 -16.38 2.54 -24.07
N GLN A 67 -16.41 1.79 -22.96
CA GLN A 67 -17.64 1.40 -22.26
C GLN A 67 -17.90 2.23 -21.01
N GLU A 68 -16.84 2.52 -20.25
CA GLU A 68 -16.93 3.13 -18.91
C GLU A 68 -16.28 4.53 -18.85
N GLY A 69 -15.66 4.98 -19.95
CA GLY A 69 -14.94 6.25 -20.01
C GLY A 69 -13.50 6.18 -19.51
N LYS A 70 -12.83 7.33 -19.45
CA LYS A 70 -11.42 7.37 -19.05
C LYS A 70 -11.25 6.91 -17.61
N ILE A 71 -10.19 6.16 -17.35
CA ILE A 71 -9.93 5.59 -16.03
C ILE A 71 -9.08 6.57 -15.23
N ARG A 72 -9.57 6.98 -14.07
CA ARG A 72 -8.78 7.77 -13.12
C ARG A 72 -7.75 6.90 -12.41
N THR A 73 -6.58 7.49 -12.22
CA THR A 73 -5.42 6.80 -11.66
C THR A 73 -4.78 7.62 -10.55
N HIS A 74 -4.21 6.91 -9.59
CA HIS A 74 -3.58 7.47 -8.41
C HIS A 74 -2.23 6.81 -8.16
N PHE A 75 -1.29 7.54 -7.58
CA PHE A 75 -0.08 6.95 -7.00
C PHE A 75 -0.29 6.71 -5.51
N LEU A 76 0.07 5.51 -5.06
CA LEU A 76 0.11 5.19 -3.63
C LEU A 76 1.32 5.86 -2.99
N LEU A 77 1.09 6.66 -1.94
CA LEU A 77 2.14 7.33 -1.16
C LEU A 77 2.60 6.49 0.03
N GLY A 78 1.72 5.63 0.56
CA GLY A 78 2.01 4.78 1.71
C GLY A 78 0.85 4.74 2.70
N ARG A 79 1.12 4.23 3.90
CA ARG A 79 0.11 4.06 4.95
C ARG A 79 0.14 5.24 5.91
N VAL A 80 -1.02 5.90 6.11
CA VAL A 80 -1.16 7.05 7.01
C VAL A 80 -1.71 6.64 8.37
N GLN A 81 -2.58 5.63 8.40
CA GLN A 81 -3.15 5.13 9.66
C GLN A 81 -2.54 3.78 10.03
N PRO A 82 -2.15 3.56 11.29
CA PRO A 82 -1.75 2.23 11.76
C PRO A 82 -2.88 1.25 11.48
N ASN A 83 -2.52 0.02 11.09
CA ASN A 83 -3.51 -0.94 10.59
C ASN A 83 -4.58 -1.23 11.65
N PRO A 84 -5.88 -0.97 11.38
CA PRO A 84 -6.93 -1.34 12.33
C PRO A 84 -7.03 -2.86 12.51
N LEU A 85 -6.47 -3.65 11.58
CA LEU A 85 -6.34 -5.10 11.70
C LEU A 85 -5.02 -5.56 12.34
N ILE A 86 -4.06 -4.67 12.62
CA ILE A 86 -3.06 -4.98 13.64
C ILE A 86 -3.84 -4.90 14.93
N MET A 87 -4.27 -6.07 15.41
CA MET A 87 -4.74 -6.25 16.78
C MET A 87 -3.81 -5.42 17.65
N GLN A 88 -4.34 -4.38 18.31
CA GLN A 88 -3.59 -3.68 19.35
C GLN A 88 -2.93 -4.77 20.19
N PRO A 89 -1.60 -4.75 20.43
CA PRO A 89 -0.99 -5.74 21.31
C PRO A 89 -1.89 -5.77 22.53
N ARG A 90 -2.52 -6.94 22.80
CA ARG A 90 -3.45 -7.09 23.92
C ARG A 90 -2.72 -6.44 25.08
N LYS A 91 -3.28 -5.37 25.66
CA LYS A 91 -2.76 -4.84 26.91
C LYS A 91 -2.91 -6.00 27.89
N ILE A 92 -1.84 -6.76 28.09
CA ILE A 92 -1.78 -7.73 29.18
C ILE A 92 -1.83 -6.82 30.39
N THR A 93 -2.95 -6.82 31.09
CA THR A 93 -3.16 -6.05 32.32
C THR A 93 -1.91 -6.19 33.20
N GLY A 94 -1.19 -5.09 33.41
CA GLY A 94 0.03 -5.06 34.22
C GLY A 94 1.37 -4.95 33.49
N GLN A 95 1.44 -5.00 32.15
CA GLN A 95 2.69 -4.77 31.41
C GLN A 95 2.68 -3.41 30.69
N TYR A 96 3.27 -2.39 31.32
CA TYR A 96 3.61 -1.14 30.63
C TYR A 96 4.81 -1.39 29.72
N SER A 97 4.80 -0.83 28.50
CA SER A 97 5.99 -0.84 27.65
C SER A 97 7.11 -0.02 28.31
N LEU A 98 8.37 -0.37 28.05
CA LEU A 98 9.52 0.41 28.54
C LEU A 98 9.39 1.89 28.17
N ALA A 99 8.87 2.20 26.97
CA ALA A 99 8.61 3.57 26.54
C ALA A 99 7.61 4.30 27.45
N ALA A 100 6.54 3.64 27.90
CA ALA A 100 5.57 4.24 28.82
C ALA A 100 6.15 4.48 30.22
N VAL A 101 7.02 3.57 30.70
CA VAL A 101 7.73 3.75 31.97
C VAL A 101 8.73 4.90 31.88
N VAL A 102 9.53 4.94 30.82
CA VAL A 102 10.51 6.02 30.58
C VAL A 102 9.83 7.38 30.48
N LEU A 103 8.67 7.45 29.82
CA LEU A 103 7.89 8.70 29.74
C LEU A 103 7.38 9.15 31.12
N GLY A 104 6.96 8.22 31.97
CA GLY A 104 6.49 8.50 33.33
C GLY A 104 7.62 8.86 34.32
N LEU A 105 8.85 8.39 34.08
CA LEU A 105 10.03 8.71 34.88
C LEU A 105 10.72 10.01 34.45
N VAL A 106 10.38 10.53 33.26
CA VAL A 106 10.80 11.86 32.83
C VAL A 106 9.93 12.89 33.57
N GLU A 107 10.36 13.25 34.78
CA GLU A 107 9.91 14.48 35.42
C GLU A 107 10.53 15.67 34.65
N PRO A 108 9.73 16.55 34.02
CA PRO A 108 10.26 17.83 33.61
C PRO A 108 10.60 18.58 34.90
N ARG A 109 11.90 18.77 35.16
CA ARG A 109 12.33 19.83 36.08
C ARG A 109 11.81 21.14 35.52
N GLN A 110 10.66 21.61 36.02
CA GLN A 110 10.29 23.01 35.93
C GLN A 110 11.34 23.76 36.73
N GLU A 111 12.29 24.40 36.05
CA GLU A 111 13.02 25.47 36.71
C GLU A 111 12.00 26.56 37.07
N PRO A 112 11.88 26.97 38.34
CA PRO A 112 11.02 28.07 38.71
C PRO A 112 11.52 29.33 38.00
N SER A 113 10.62 29.99 37.27
CA SER A 113 10.89 31.27 36.61
C SER A 113 11.40 32.30 37.62
N PRO A 114 12.43 33.11 37.32
CA PRO A 114 12.89 34.15 38.23
C PRO A 114 11.80 35.22 38.42
N THR A 115 11.47 35.49 39.68
CA THR A 115 10.58 36.58 40.07
C THR A 115 11.22 37.93 39.73
N PRO A 116 10.51 38.86 39.06
CA PRO A 116 11.03 40.21 38.89
C PRO A 116 11.07 40.89 40.26
N THR A 117 12.27 41.27 40.68
CA THR A 117 12.47 42.16 41.83
C THR A 117 12.11 43.58 41.40
N SER A 118 11.44 44.30 42.31
CA SER A 118 10.81 45.62 42.15
C SER A 118 11.66 46.69 41.48
#